data_AF-A0A7C3ARJ9-F1
#
_entry.id   AF-A0A7C3ARJ9-F1
#
_cell.length_a   1.000
_cell.length_b   1.000
_cell.length_c   1.000
_cell.angle_alpha   90.00
_cell.angle_beta   90.00
_cell.angle_gamma   90.00
#
_symmetry.space_group_name_H-M   'P 1'
#
loop_
_entity.id
_entity.type
_entity.pdbx_description
1 polymer ?
#
loop_
_entity_poly.entity_id
_entity_poly.type
_entity_poly.pdbx_seq_one_letter_code
_entity_poly.pdbx_strand_id
1 'polypeptide(L)'
;MPSLPRLAEGGFSIVLGATFDALIPNQAILNSRDAAGRGIVLQVSAENTLELRLSDGEHKAAWDVDPGMVRPGARHHIAMS
;
A
#
# COMPACT_ATOMS: atom_id res chain seq x y z
N MET A 1 13.08 6.11 -2.53
CA MET A 1 11.71 6.04 -3.06
C MET A 1 11.38 7.32 -3.79
N PRO A 2 10.56 7.30 -4.86
CA PRO A 2 10.08 8.53 -5.47
C PRO A 2 9.31 9.35 -4.43
N SER A 3 9.54 10.66 -4.40
CA SER A 3 8.76 11.57 -3.56
C SER A 3 7.34 11.64 -4.11
N LEU A 4 6.35 11.42 -3.25
CA LEU A 4 4.96 11.62 -3.64
C LEU A 4 4.71 13.12 -3.87
N PRO A 5 3.89 13.48 -4.88
CA PRO A 5 3.49 14.86 -5.09
C PRO A 5 2.69 15.38 -3.89
N ARG A 6 2.59 16.70 -3.76
CA ARG A 6 1.77 17.33 -2.71
C ARG A 6 0.29 17.11 -3.03
N LEU A 7 -0.34 16.13 -2.38
CA LEU A 7 -1.75 15.75 -2.56
C LEU A 7 -2.71 16.72 -1.83
N ALA A 8 -2.46 18.02 -1.88
CA ALA A 8 -3.30 19.01 -1.19
C ALA A 8 -4.71 19.13 -1.81
N GLU A 9 -4.82 18.79 -3.10
CA GLU A 9 -6.05 18.80 -3.88
C GLU A 9 -5.97 17.66 -4.93
N GLY A 10 -7.10 17.02 -5.24
CA GLY A 10 -7.20 15.99 -6.27
C GLY A 10 -7.16 14.55 -5.77
N GLY A 11 -6.91 13.62 -6.71
CA GLY A 11 -6.76 12.18 -6.44
C GLY A 11 -5.45 11.67 -7.04
N PHE A 12 -5.01 10.49 -6.60
CA PHE A 12 -3.83 9.83 -7.14
C PHE A 12 -4.12 8.35 -7.35
N SER A 13 -3.34 7.71 -8.21
CA SER A 13 -3.38 6.26 -8.33
C SER A 13 -2.00 5.67 -8.11
N ILE A 14 -1.96 4.53 -7.44
CA ILE A 14 -0.77 3.69 -7.32
C ILE A 14 -0.97 2.51 -8.26
N VAL A 15 -0.06 2.38 -9.23
CA VAL A 15 -0.04 1.27 -10.18
C VAL A 15 1.30 0.58 -10.09
N LEU A 16 1.30 -0.75 -9.90
CA LEU A 16 2.53 -1.54 -9.84
C LEU A 16 2.33 -2.94 -10.42
N GLY A 17 3.37 -3.41 -11.10
CA GLY A 17 3.53 -4.83 -11.43
C GLY A 17 4.40 -5.49 -10.39
N ALA A 18 3.94 -6.59 -9.80
CA ALA A 18 4.70 -7.32 -8.78
C ALA A 18 4.52 -8.84 -8.90
N THR A 19 5.59 -9.55 -8.55
CA THR A 19 5.54 -10.97 -8.21
C THR A 19 6.04 -11.07 -6.77
N PHE A 20 5.28 -11.72 -5.91
CA PHE A 20 5.63 -11.88 -4.50
C PHE A 20 6.19 -13.29 -4.29
N ASP A 21 7.37 -13.42 -3.68
CA ASP A 21 7.89 -14.74 -3.33
C ASP A 21 7.16 -15.32 -2.11
N ALA A 22 6.78 -14.45 -1.18
CA ALA A 22 5.95 -14.74 -0.02
C ALA A 22 5.14 -13.50 0.37
N LEU A 23 4.06 -13.70 1.12
CA LEU A 23 3.31 -12.63 1.77
C LEU A 23 3.72 -12.62 3.24
N ILE A 24 4.56 -11.66 3.62
CA ILE A 24 5.07 -11.50 4.98
C ILE A 24 4.28 -10.38 5.66
N PRO A 25 3.49 -10.63 6.72
CA PRO A 25 2.71 -9.60 7.38
C PRO A 25 3.52 -8.36 7.76
N ASN A 26 2.95 -7.19 7.52
CA ASN A 26 3.55 -5.86 7.71
C ASN A 26 4.77 -5.56 6.82
N GLN A 27 5.07 -6.40 5.82
CA GLN A 27 6.08 -6.07 4.83
C GLN A 27 5.61 -4.88 3.98
N ALA A 28 6.35 -3.78 4.06
CA ALA A 28 6.08 -2.60 3.24
C ALA A 28 6.55 -2.82 1.80
N ILE A 29 5.67 -2.49 0.86
CA ILE A 29 5.94 -2.44 -0.60
C ILE A 29 6.23 -1.00 -1.00
N LEU A 30 5.38 -0.07 -0.53
CA LEU A 30 5.59 1.37 -0.61
C LEU A 30 5.47 1.95 0.80
N ASN A 31 6.40 2.80 1.22
CA ASN A 31 6.29 3.52 2.49
C ASN A 31 6.82 4.94 2.35
N SER A 32 5.91 5.91 2.40
CA SER A 32 6.21 7.34 2.33
C SER A 32 6.06 8.03 3.69
N ARG A 33 5.82 7.27 4.76
CA ARG A 33 5.55 7.83 6.07
C ARG A 33 6.77 8.55 6.63
N ASP A 34 6.54 9.72 7.21
CA ASP A 34 7.55 10.43 7.98
C ASP A 34 7.70 9.85 9.41
N ALA A 35 8.60 10.45 10.20
CA ALA A 35 8.83 10.04 11.59
C ALA A 35 7.59 10.20 12.49
N ALA A 36 6.63 11.05 12.12
CA ALA A 36 5.35 11.22 12.81
C ALA A 36 4.28 10.25 12.29
N GLY A 37 4.61 9.39 11.32
CA GLY A 37 3.69 8.42 10.72
C GLY A 37 2.76 9.02 9.67
N ARG A 38 2.98 10.26 9.24
CA ARG A 38 2.17 10.92 8.21
C ARG A 38 2.59 10.47 6.82
N GLY A 39 1.64 10.12 5.97
CA GLY A 39 1.86 9.68 4.60
C GLY A 39 1.06 8.42 4.26
N ILE A 40 1.55 7.71 3.24
CA ILE A 40 0.94 6.50 2.68
C ILE A 40 1.87 5.31 2.89
N VAL A 41 1.29 4.16 3.24
CA VAL A 41 1.97 2.86 3.18
C VAL A 41 1.09 1.86 2.43
N LEU A 42 1.70 1.14 1.48
CA LEU A 42 1.15 -0.09 0.91
C LEU A 42 1.95 -1.25 1.49
N GLN A 43 1.28 -2.18 2.14
CA GLN A 43 1.92 -3.29 2.83
C GLN A 43 1.12 -4.59 2.70
N VAL A 44 1.75 -5.70 3.07
CA VAL A 44 1.03 -6.96 3.31
C VAL A 44 0.32 -6.86 4.67
N SER A 45 -0.98 -7.16 4.70
CA SER A 45 -1.79 -7.16 5.93
C SER A 45 -1.49 -8.36 6.83
N ALA A 46 -2.12 -8.41 8.01
CA ALA A 46 -2.05 -9.59 8.88
C ALA A 46 -2.79 -10.80 8.27
N GLU A 47 -3.76 -10.53 7.40
CA GLU A 47 -4.63 -11.48 6.72
C GLU A 47 -4.01 -11.98 5.39
N ASN A 48 -2.75 -11.63 5.11
CA ASN A 48 -2.05 -11.94 3.86
C ASN A 48 -2.76 -11.40 2.61
N THR A 49 -3.29 -10.19 2.70
CA THR A 49 -3.77 -9.39 1.57
C THR A 49 -2.84 -8.19 1.37
N LEU A 50 -3.15 -7.33 0.40
CA LEU A 50 -2.51 -6.01 0.29
C LEU A 50 -3.38 -4.96 0.94
N GLU A 51 -2.76 -4.11 1.72
CA GLU A 51 -3.39 -3.05 2.50
C GLU A 51 -2.79 -1.70 2.15
N LEU A 52 -3.64 -0.76 1.76
CA LEU A 52 -3.29 0.65 1.62
C LEU A 52 -3.73 1.38 2.89
N ARG A 53 -2.78 2.01 3.60
CA ARG A 53 -3.06 2.90 4.73
C ARG A 53 -2.62 4.33 4.45
N LEU A 54 -3.48 5.28 4.80
CA LEU A 54 -3.23 6.71 4.78
C LEU A 54 -3.29 7.26 6.20
N SER A 55 -2.43 8.23 6.50
CA SER A 55 -2.42 8.94 7.78
C SER A 55 -1.98 10.39 7.57
N ASP A 56 -2.77 11.36 8.06
CA ASP A 56 -2.37 12.77 8.11
C ASP A 56 -1.69 13.14 9.43
N GLY A 57 -1.63 12.19 10.39
CA GLY A 57 -1.11 12.35 11.74
C GLY A 57 -2.20 12.39 12.81
N GLU A 58 -3.43 12.73 12.44
CA GLU A 58 -4.60 12.75 13.31
C GLU A 58 -5.62 11.68 12.89
N HIS A 59 -5.94 11.64 11.61
CA HIS A 59 -6.87 10.73 10.96
C HIS A 59 -6.13 9.62 10.22
N LYS A 60 -6.77 8.46 10.15
CA LYS A 60 -6.26 7.29 9.45
C LYS A 60 -7.37 6.66 8.62
N ALA A 61 -7.00 6.13 7.45
CA ALA A 61 -7.88 5.34 6.61
C ALA A 61 -7.13 4.13 6.07
N ALA A 62 -7.83 3.02 5.89
CA ALA A 62 -7.26 1.76 5.42
C ALA A 62 -8.22 1.03 4.49
N TRP A 63 -7.66 0.37 3.47
CA TRP A 63 -8.38 -0.50 2.54
C TRP A 63 -7.54 -1.74 2.27
N ASP A 64 -8.19 -2.90 2.37
CA ASP A 64 -7.62 -4.19 2.02
C ASP A 64 -8.16 -4.68 0.68
N VAL A 65 -7.31 -5.39 -0.05
CA VAL A 65 -7.73 -6.22 -1.18
C VAL A 65 -8.46 -7.46 -0.66
N ASP A 66 -9.45 -7.94 -1.42
CA ASP A 66 -10.19 -9.16 -1.09
C ASP A 66 -9.26 -10.37 -0.82
N PRO A 67 -9.59 -11.21 0.17
CA PRO A 67 -8.82 -12.40 0.51
C PRO A 67 -8.56 -13.32 -0.71
N GLY A 68 -7.32 -13.79 -0.84
CA GLY A 68 -6.93 -14.77 -1.87
C GLY A 68 -6.73 -14.21 -3.28
N MET A 69 -6.89 -12.89 -3.49
CA MET A 69 -6.54 -12.25 -4.77
C MET A 69 -5.03 -12.19 -5.02
N VAL A 70 -4.25 -11.90 -3.98
CA VAL A 70 -2.79 -11.83 -4.08
C VAL A 70 -2.20 -13.18 -3.74
N ARG A 71 -1.36 -13.70 -4.64
CA ARG A 71 -0.84 -15.07 -4.59
C ARG A 71 0.67 -15.07 -4.82
N PRO A 72 1.45 -15.69 -3.93
CA PRO A 72 2.88 -15.91 -4.16
C PRO A 72 3.16 -16.61 -5.49
N GLY A 73 4.27 -16.27 -6.14
CA GLY A 73 4.71 -16.83 -7.41
C GLY A 73 3.91 -16.40 -8.64
N ALA A 74 2.75 -15.74 -8.47
CA ALA A 74 1.96 -15.21 -9.57
C ALA A 74 2.35 -13.76 -9.87
N ARG A 75 2.31 -13.40 -11.16
CA ARG A 75 2.47 -12.01 -11.60
C ARG A 75 1.14 -11.27 -11.42
N HIS A 76 1.18 -10.15 -10.71
CA HIS A 76 0.04 -9.28 -10.47
C HIS A 76 0.25 -7.93 -11.15
N HIS A 77 -0.85 -7.36 -11.65
CA HIS A 77 -0.94 -5.95 -12.00
C HIS A 77 -1.94 -5.34 -11.02
N ILE A 78 -1.47 -4.42 -10.18
CA ILE A 78 -2.24 -3.86 -9.08
C ILE A 78 -2.44 -2.38 -9.37
N ALA A 79 -3.69 -1.92 -9.25
CA ALA A 79 -4.07 -0.53 -9.38
C ALA A 79 -5.00 -0.15 -8.21
N MET A 80 -4.73 1.00 -7.59
CA MET A 80 -5.51 1.58 -6.49
C MET A 80 -5.66 3.08 -6.77
N SER A 81 -6.86 3.63 -6.67
CA SER A 81 -7.21 5.01 -7.08
C SER A 81 -8.12 5.71 -6.09
#